data_AF-A0A519IW11-F1
#
_entry.id   AF-A0A519IW11-F1
#
_cell.length_a   1.000
_cell.length_b   1.000
_cell.length_c   1.000
_cell.angle_alpha   90.00
_cell.angle_beta   90.00
_cell.angle_gamma   90.00
#
_symmetry.space_group_name_H-M   'P 1'
#
loop_
_entity.id
_entity.type
_entity.pdbx_description
1 polymer ?
#
loop_
_entity_poly.entity_id
_entity_poly.type
_entity_poly.pdbx_seq_one_letter_code
_entity_poly.pdbx_strand_id
1 'polypeptide(L)'
;MAKRNIGDIEKIWSNVEGVKKLSDRVIGIGPFGLGLDALLTWVPVVGTVYTVGTGGWLFVQGLRAKAGPGTLARMAAYMAFDTATGTVPLLGDAVDTLFPGQLLAARALQKDIETTHWVEANEAEARASGDHDRHLEEMRSDPKKKRIVYLHD
;
A
#
# COMPACT_ATOMS: atom_id res chain seq x y z
N MET A 1 -18.77 -0.66 18.31
CA MET A 1 -17.66 -0.79 17.35
C MET A 1 -16.39 -1.11 18.14
N ALA A 2 -15.59 -2.08 17.72
CA ALA A 2 -14.28 -2.30 18.33
C ALA A 2 -13.38 -1.09 18.06
N LYS A 3 -12.69 -0.57 19.09
CA LYS A 3 -11.71 0.50 18.93
C LYS A 3 -10.51 -0.04 18.15
N ARG A 4 -10.10 0.65 17.09
CA ARG A 4 -8.91 0.30 16.30
C ARG A 4 -7.66 0.54 17.16
N ASN A 5 -6.70 -0.38 17.09
CA ASN A 5 -5.42 -0.26 17.79
C ASN A 5 -4.24 -0.30 16.81
N ILE A 6 -3.02 -0.04 17.31
CA ILE A 6 -1.79 -0.06 16.52
C ILE A 6 -1.55 -1.45 15.91
N GLY A 7 -1.94 -2.52 16.61
CA GLY A 7 -1.85 -3.89 16.10
C GLY A 7 -2.66 -4.13 14.82
N ASP A 8 -3.75 -3.41 14.59
CA ASP A 8 -4.49 -3.47 13.33
C ASP A 8 -3.68 -2.85 12.17
N ILE A 9 -2.95 -1.76 12.45
CA ILE A 9 -2.07 -1.12 11.46
C ILE A 9 -0.87 -2.01 11.14
N GLU A 10 -0.27 -2.65 12.15
CA GLU A 10 0.83 -3.61 11.97
C GLU A 10 0.40 -4.80 11.11
N LYS A 11 -0.81 -5.33 11.33
CA LYS A 11 -1.39 -6.38 10.47
C LYS A 11 -1.53 -5.89 9.04
N ILE A 12 -2.00 -4.66 8.82
CA ILE A 12 -2.09 -4.09 7.47
C ILE A 12 -0.70 -4.02 6.83
N TRP A 13 0.29 -3.49 7.54
CA TRP A 13 1.67 -3.41 7.04
C TRP A 13 2.24 -4.79 6.68
N SER A 14 2.02 -5.80 7.53
CA SER A 14 2.47 -7.18 7.32
C SER A 14 1.78 -7.83 6.11
N ASN A 15 0.47 -7.63 5.96
CA ASN A 15 -0.26 -8.13 4.80
C ASN A 15 0.23 -7.47 3.49
N VAL A 16 0.54 -6.18 3.53
CA VAL A 16 1.10 -5.43 2.38
C VAL A 16 2.53 -5.89 2.06
N GLU A 17 3.33 -6.28 3.06
CA GLU A 17 4.67 -6.86 2.87
C GLU A 17 4.61 -8.16 2.06
N GLY A 18 3.59 -8.99 2.29
CA GLY A 18 3.36 -10.21 1.53
C GLY A 18 3.19 -9.94 0.03
N VAL A 19 2.38 -8.93 -0.32
CA VAL A 19 2.19 -8.50 -1.71
C VAL A 19 3.47 -7.96 -2.30
N LYS A 20 4.21 -7.12 -1.56
CA LYS A 20 5.50 -6.58 -2.00
C LYS A 20 6.48 -7.70 -2.37
N LYS A 21 6.66 -8.69 -1.49
CA LYS A 21 7.56 -9.84 -1.70
C LYS A 21 7.12 -10.71 -2.88
N LEU A 22 5.82 -10.90 -3.06
CA LEU A 22 5.27 -11.68 -4.16
C LEU A 22 5.53 -10.97 -5.49
N SER A 23 5.24 -9.68 -5.58
CA SER A 23 5.53 -8.86 -6.77
C SER A 23 7.04 -8.79 -7.06
N ASP A 24 7.89 -8.56 -6.05
CA ASP A 24 9.35 -8.56 -6.20
C ASP A 24 9.87 -9.90 -6.76
N ARG A 25 9.30 -11.04 -6.31
CA ARG A 25 9.66 -12.37 -6.82
C ARG A 25 9.24 -12.58 -8.27
N VAL A 26 8.06 -12.09 -8.66
CA VAL A 26 7.58 -12.16 -10.05
C VAL A 26 8.51 -11.37 -10.97
N ILE A 27 9.01 -10.20 -10.53
CA ILE A 27 9.85 -9.31 -11.35
C ILE A 27 11.32 -9.76 -11.36
N GLY A 28 11.85 -10.27 -10.24
CA GLY A 28 13.24 -10.70 -10.13
C GLY A 28 13.60 -11.90 -11.03
N ILE A 29 12.60 -12.55 -11.59
CA ILE A 29 12.70 -13.60 -12.59
C ILE A 29 12.55 -12.92 -13.96
N GLY A 30 13.65 -12.38 -14.50
CA GLY A 30 13.70 -11.67 -15.79
C GLY A 30 13.25 -12.52 -17.02
N PRO A 31 13.44 -12.02 -18.26
CA PRO A 31 12.76 -12.51 -19.49
C PRO A 31 13.01 -13.99 -19.90
N PHE A 32 13.76 -14.78 -19.12
CA PHE A 32 14.01 -16.20 -19.34
C PHE A 32 13.79 -17.08 -18.09
N GLY A 33 13.17 -16.54 -17.04
CA GLY A 33 12.88 -17.33 -15.85
C GLY A 33 11.42 -17.79 -15.83
N LEU A 34 11.22 -19.01 -15.33
CA LEU A 34 10.03 -19.88 -15.37
C LEU A 34 8.70 -19.31 -14.78
N GLY A 35 8.51 -17.98 -14.67
CA GLY A 35 7.33 -17.35 -14.06
C GLY A 35 6.27 -16.85 -15.06
N LEU A 36 6.67 -16.40 -16.25
CA LEU A 36 5.74 -15.94 -17.28
C LEU A 36 5.05 -17.13 -17.96
N ASP A 37 5.80 -18.18 -18.30
CA ASP A 37 5.29 -19.33 -19.05
C ASP A 37 4.22 -20.15 -18.29
N ALA A 38 4.25 -20.16 -16.95
CA ALA A 38 3.22 -20.83 -16.12
C ALA A 38 1.95 -19.98 -15.88
N LEU A 39 2.04 -18.65 -15.96
CA LEU A 39 0.89 -17.74 -15.85
C LEU A 39 0.25 -17.46 -17.23
N LEU A 40 1.05 -17.32 -18.28
CA LEU A 40 0.60 -17.19 -19.68
C LEU A 40 -0.14 -18.43 -20.16
N THR A 41 0.25 -19.63 -19.72
CA THR A 41 -0.39 -20.89 -20.12
C THR A 41 -1.71 -21.20 -19.41
N TRP A 42 -2.03 -20.53 -18.30
CA TRP A 42 -3.21 -20.81 -17.46
C TRP A 42 -4.36 -19.80 -17.58
N VAL A 43 -4.43 -19.10 -18.73
CA VAL A 43 -5.50 -18.19 -19.17
C VAL A 43 -5.21 -16.70 -18.82
N PRO A 44 -5.04 -15.82 -19.82
CA PRO A 44 -4.86 -14.36 -19.64
C PRO A 44 -5.84 -13.70 -18.65
N VAL A 45 -7.06 -14.25 -18.56
CA VAL A 45 -8.13 -13.80 -17.65
C VAL A 45 -7.73 -13.94 -16.17
N VAL A 46 -6.98 -14.99 -15.79
CA VAL A 46 -6.58 -15.21 -14.38
C VAL A 46 -5.57 -14.16 -13.92
N GLY A 47 -4.62 -13.79 -14.79
CA GLY A 47 -3.64 -12.74 -14.52
C GLY A 47 -4.31 -11.38 -14.30
N THR A 48 -5.25 -11.01 -15.17
CA THR A 48 -6.00 -9.74 -15.04
C THR A 48 -6.85 -9.69 -13.77
N VAL A 49 -7.55 -10.78 -13.43
CA VAL A 49 -8.36 -10.86 -12.19
C VAL A 49 -7.48 -10.74 -10.94
N TYR A 50 -6.31 -11.37 -10.95
CA TYR A 50 -5.34 -11.26 -9.86
C TYR A 50 -4.81 -9.82 -9.71
N THR A 51 -4.42 -9.18 -10.81
CA THR A 51 -3.88 -7.80 -10.81
C THR A 51 -4.92 -6.79 -10.32
N VAL A 52 -6.12 -6.80 -10.90
CA VAL A 52 -7.20 -5.89 -10.50
C VAL A 52 -7.66 -6.16 -9.07
N GLY A 53 -7.79 -7.44 -8.69
CA GLY A 53 -8.18 -7.84 -7.34
C GLY A 53 -7.16 -7.42 -6.28
N THR A 54 -5.88 -7.62 -6.55
CA THR A 54 -4.78 -7.25 -5.64
C THR A 54 -4.65 -5.73 -5.51
N GLY A 55 -4.74 -4.99 -6.62
CA GLY A 55 -4.76 -3.53 -6.60
C GLY A 55 -5.92 -2.97 -5.79
N GLY A 56 -7.14 -3.44 -6.05
CA GLY A 56 -8.33 -3.03 -5.31
C GLY A 56 -8.22 -3.34 -3.81
N TRP A 57 -7.73 -4.53 -3.46
CA TRP A 57 -7.50 -4.91 -2.07
C TRP A 57 -6.43 -4.01 -1.40
N LEU A 58 -5.30 -3.73 -2.07
CA LEU A 58 -4.26 -2.82 -1.56
C LEU A 58 -4.83 -1.42 -1.29
N PHE A 59 -5.67 -0.91 -2.19
CA PHE A 59 -6.31 0.40 -2.01
C PHE A 59 -7.22 0.41 -0.78
N VAL A 60 -8.03 -0.64 -0.58
CA VAL A 60 -8.86 -0.81 0.62
C VAL A 60 -8.00 -0.89 1.88
N GLN A 61 -6.84 -1.56 1.85
CA GLN A 61 -5.89 -1.55 2.97
C GLN A 61 -5.36 -0.14 3.27
N GLY A 62 -5.07 0.65 2.24
CA GLY A 62 -4.69 2.05 2.40
C GLY A 62 -5.76 2.90 3.08
N LEU A 63 -7.02 2.73 2.66
CA LEU A 63 -8.16 3.40 3.31
C LEU A 63 -8.32 2.97 4.77
N ARG A 64 -8.21 1.66 5.06
CA ARG A 64 -8.31 1.12 6.42
C ARG A 64 -7.18 1.59 7.33
N ALA A 65 -5.98 1.76 6.77
CA ALA A 65 -4.83 2.32 7.46
C ALA A 65 -4.92 3.85 7.60
N LYS A 66 -5.99 4.52 7.20
CA LYS A 66 -6.08 5.99 7.18
C LYS A 66 -4.86 6.62 6.48
N ALA A 67 -4.44 6.03 5.35
CA ALA A 67 -3.30 6.51 4.58
C ALA A 67 -3.51 7.96 4.13
N GLY A 68 -2.42 8.73 4.04
CA GLY A 68 -2.50 10.14 3.65
C GLY A 68 -3.12 10.30 2.25
N PRO A 69 -3.86 11.38 1.97
CA PRO A 69 -4.53 11.58 0.68
C PRO A 69 -3.55 11.58 -0.50
N GLY A 70 -2.35 12.12 -0.31
CA GLY A 70 -1.28 12.06 -1.32
C GLY A 70 -0.76 10.64 -1.57
N THR A 71 -0.73 9.79 -0.55
CA THR A 71 -0.35 8.38 -0.69
C THR A 71 -1.43 7.61 -1.43
N LEU A 72 -2.70 7.79 -1.06
CA LEU A 72 -3.83 7.17 -1.76
C LEU A 72 -3.88 7.58 -3.24
N ALA A 73 -3.66 8.87 -3.54
CA ALA A 73 -3.60 9.36 -4.91
C ALA A 73 -2.45 8.71 -5.71
N ARG A 74 -1.26 8.57 -5.12
CA ARG A 74 -0.13 7.85 -5.75
C ARG A 74 -0.45 6.39 -5.99
N MET A 75 -1.02 5.70 -4.99
CA MET A 75 -1.44 4.31 -5.12
C MET A 75 -2.44 4.15 -6.27
N ALA A 76 -3.45 5.00 -6.35
CA ALA A 76 -4.43 5.00 -7.43
C ALA A 76 -3.78 5.25 -8.80
N ALA A 77 -2.85 6.21 -8.88
CA ALA A 77 -2.11 6.50 -10.12
C ALA A 77 -1.26 5.30 -10.57
N TYR A 78 -0.56 4.63 -9.65
CA TYR A 78 0.23 3.43 -9.98
C TYR A 78 -0.65 2.30 -10.51
N MET A 79 -1.81 2.05 -9.88
CA MET A 79 -2.74 1.01 -10.33
C MET A 79 -3.41 1.35 -11.67
N ALA A 80 -3.75 2.62 -11.88
CA ALA A 80 -4.34 3.08 -13.14
C ALA A 80 -3.35 2.94 -14.31
N PHE A 81 -2.07 3.25 -14.06
CA PHE A 81 -1.01 3.05 -15.04
C PHE A 81 -0.83 1.57 -15.39
N ASP A 82 -0.72 0.70 -14.37
CA ASP A 82 -0.64 -0.77 -14.49
C ASP A 82 -1.78 -1.33 -15.36
N THR A 83 -3.02 -0.89 -15.07
CA THR A 83 -4.22 -1.33 -15.79
C THR A 83 -4.22 -0.83 -17.24
N ALA A 84 -3.76 0.40 -17.50
CA ALA A 84 -3.70 0.95 -18.85
C ALA A 84 -2.64 0.24 -19.70
N THR A 85 -1.46 -0.03 -19.14
CA THR A 85 -0.35 -0.68 -19.85
C THR A 85 -0.57 -2.17 -20.09
N GLY A 86 -1.27 -2.86 -19.18
CA GLY A 86 -1.62 -4.27 -19.31
C GLY A 86 -2.65 -4.59 -20.42
N THR A 87 -3.27 -3.58 -21.04
CA THR A 87 -4.23 -3.78 -22.16
C THR A 87 -3.60 -3.81 -23.55
N VAL A 88 -2.30 -3.49 -23.67
CA VAL A 88 -1.61 -3.42 -24.97
C VAL A 88 -0.84 -4.72 -25.25
N PRO A 89 -1.29 -5.59 -26.18
CA PRO A 89 -0.79 -6.97 -26.35
C PRO A 89 0.66 -7.12 -26.87
N LEU A 90 1.38 -6.03 -27.10
CA LEU A 90 2.77 -6.03 -27.61
C LEU A 90 3.71 -5.08 -26.84
N LEU A 91 3.16 -4.17 -26.03
CA LEU A 91 3.93 -3.31 -25.11
C LEU A 91 3.80 -3.78 -23.65
N GLY A 92 2.79 -4.58 -23.31
CA GLY A 92 2.54 -5.08 -21.96
C GLY A 92 3.70 -5.89 -21.39
N ASP A 93 4.22 -6.87 -22.12
CA ASP A 93 5.25 -7.81 -21.61
C ASP A 93 6.58 -7.12 -21.27
N ALA A 94 6.93 -6.03 -21.97
CA ALA A 94 8.15 -5.25 -21.71
C ALA A 94 7.95 -4.13 -20.68
N VAL A 95 6.71 -3.67 -20.45
CA VAL A 95 6.40 -2.57 -19.51
C VAL A 95 6.06 -3.10 -18.11
N ASP A 96 5.42 -4.27 -17.98
CA ASP A 96 5.13 -4.93 -16.70
C ASP A 96 6.41 -5.33 -15.93
N THR A 97 7.49 -5.61 -16.65
CA THR A 97 8.81 -5.87 -16.05
C THR A 97 9.51 -4.61 -15.56
N LEU A 98 9.09 -3.42 -16.02
CA LEU A 98 9.75 -2.15 -15.71
C LEU A 98 8.98 -1.27 -14.70
N PHE A 99 7.65 -1.37 -14.61
CA PHE A 99 6.83 -0.56 -13.70
C PHE A 99 5.71 -1.35 -13.02
N PRO A 100 6.03 -2.14 -11.97
CA PRO A 100 5.03 -2.90 -11.22
C PRO A 100 4.14 -1.99 -10.37
N GLY A 101 2.95 -1.63 -10.86
CA GLY A 101 2.08 -0.66 -10.20
C GLY A 101 1.67 -1.07 -8.78
N GLN A 102 1.38 -2.37 -8.58
CA GLN A 102 1.01 -2.94 -7.28
C GLN A 102 2.17 -2.87 -6.26
N LEU A 103 3.39 -3.16 -6.70
CA LEU A 103 4.59 -3.07 -5.86
C LEU A 103 4.84 -1.63 -5.41
N LEU A 104 4.72 -0.67 -6.33
CA LEU A 104 4.90 0.74 -6.04
C LEU A 104 3.83 1.26 -5.08
N ALA A 105 2.57 0.83 -5.27
CA ALA A 105 1.48 1.14 -4.36
C ALA A 105 1.70 0.55 -2.96
N ALA A 106 2.12 -0.72 -2.87
CA ALA A 106 2.45 -1.38 -1.61
C ALA A 106 3.59 -0.66 -0.87
N ARG A 107 4.66 -0.29 -1.57
CA ARG A 107 5.80 0.48 -1.02
C ARG A 107 5.37 1.87 -0.55
N ALA A 108 4.52 2.55 -1.32
CA ALA A 108 3.98 3.86 -0.93
C ALA A 108 3.16 3.76 0.36
N LEU A 109 2.31 2.74 0.48
CA LEU A 109 1.52 2.49 1.68
C LEU A 109 2.39 2.14 2.90
N GLN A 110 3.37 1.25 2.76
CA GLN A 110 4.26 0.90 3.89
C GLN A 110 5.02 2.12 4.40
N LYS A 111 5.59 2.92 3.48
CA LYS A 111 6.30 4.15 3.83
C LYS A 111 5.38 5.15 4.53
N ASP A 112 4.13 5.25 4.09
CA ASP A 112 3.12 6.10 4.72
C ASP A 112 2.81 5.65 6.15
N ILE A 113 2.69 4.35 6.37
CA ILE A 113 2.46 3.76 7.70
C ILE A 113 3.66 3.99 8.62
N GLU A 114 4.88 3.74 8.13
CA GLU A 114 6.12 3.89 8.90
C GLU A 114 6.39 5.33 9.31
N THR A 115 6.05 6.28 8.43
CA THR A 115 6.23 7.72 8.67
C THR A 115 5.08 8.36 9.44
N THR A 116 4.10 7.57 9.90
CA THR A 116 2.99 8.05 10.72
C THR A 116 3.26 7.78 12.21
N HIS A 117 2.95 8.78 13.03
CA HIS A 117 2.84 8.65 14.48
C HIS A 117 1.40 8.28 14.83
N TRP A 118 1.22 7.06 15.34
CA TRP A 118 -0.10 6.48 15.62
C TRP A 118 -0.47 6.71 17.08
N VAL A 119 -1.68 7.21 17.31
CA VAL A 119 -2.19 7.47 18.66
C VAL A 119 -3.49 6.71 18.87
N GLU A 120 -3.52 5.84 19.89
CA GLU A 120 -4.71 5.09 20.33
C GLU A 120 -5.64 5.96 21.18
N ALA A 121 -6.03 7.11 20.65
CA ALA A 121 -6.92 8.06 21.32
C ALA A 121 -7.90 8.66 20.30
N ASN A 122 -8.93 9.33 20.81
CA ASN A 122 -9.78 10.19 20.01
C ASN A 122 -9.11 11.58 19.89
N GLU A 123 -9.12 12.16 18.69
CA GLU A 123 -8.48 13.46 18.45
C GLU A 123 -9.11 14.60 19.24
N ALA A 124 -10.45 14.63 19.36
CA ALA A 124 -11.16 15.67 20.08
C ALA A 124 -10.88 15.60 21.59
N GLU A 125 -10.84 14.39 22.15
CA GLU A 125 -10.45 14.16 23.56
C GLU A 125 -9.01 14.61 23.82
N ALA A 126 -8.08 14.22 22.94
CA ALA A 126 -6.67 14.59 23.05
C ALA A 126 -6.45 16.11 22.93
N ARG A 127 -7.24 16.80 22.09
CA ARG A 127 -7.20 18.27 22.01
C ARG A 127 -7.78 18.92 23.26
N ALA A 128 -8.85 18.37 23.82
CA ALA A 128 -9.48 18.90 25.02
C ALA A 128 -8.61 18.75 26.28
N SER A 129 -7.84 17.66 26.38
CA SER A 129 -6.92 17.40 27.50
C SER A 129 -5.56 18.09 27.37
N GLY A 130 -5.22 18.61 26.18
CA GLY A 130 -3.87 19.12 25.86
C GLY A 130 -2.88 18.01 25.45
N ASP A 131 -3.29 16.74 25.44
CA ASP A 131 -2.44 15.62 25.00
C ASP A 131 -2.08 15.71 23.50
N HIS A 132 -2.88 16.42 22.70
CA HIS A 132 -2.59 16.65 21.28
C HIS A 132 -1.24 17.34 21.09
N ASP A 133 -0.96 18.39 21.87
CA ASP A 133 0.29 19.14 21.76
C ASP A 133 1.48 18.27 22.15
N ARG A 134 1.33 17.43 23.19
CA ARG A 134 2.34 16.43 23.57
C ARG A 134 2.64 15.46 22.42
N HIS A 135 1.61 14.89 21.79
CA HIS A 135 1.81 13.97 20.68
C HIS A 135 2.37 14.66 19.42
N LEU A 136 2.05 15.94 19.20
CA LEU A 136 2.68 16.73 18.14
C LEU A 136 4.16 16.97 18.40
N GLU A 137 4.54 17.27 19.64
CA GLU A 137 5.94 17.41 20.05
C GLU A 137 6.70 16.09 19.91
N GLU A 138 6.11 14.98 20.37
CA GLU A 138 6.66 13.63 20.19
C GLU A 138 6.88 13.32 18.71
N MET A 139 5.87 13.56 17.85
CA MET A 139 5.99 13.37 16.41
C MET A 139 7.10 14.27 15.82
N ARG A 140 7.21 15.54 16.24
CA ARG A 140 8.25 16.46 15.76
C ARG A 140 9.66 16.08 16.22
N SER A 141 9.77 15.41 17.37
CA SER A 141 11.05 14.96 17.90
C SER A 141 11.65 13.79 17.13
N ASP A 142 10.82 12.98 16.46
CA ASP A 142 11.27 11.88 15.60
C ASP A 142 11.34 12.33 14.13
N PRO A 143 12.55 12.50 13.54
CA PRO A 143 12.70 12.94 12.15
C PRO A 143 12.13 11.97 11.11
N LYS A 144 11.81 10.72 11.51
CA LYS A 144 11.17 9.74 10.62
C LYS A 144 9.66 9.95 10.53
N LYS A 145 9.04 10.62 11.50
CA LYS A 145 7.59 10.85 11.54
C LYS A 145 7.24 12.15 10.82
N LYS A 146 6.14 12.11 10.08
CA LYS A 146 5.69 13.20 9.20
C LYS A 146 4.26 13.65 9.45
N ARG A 147 3.46 12.79 10.09
CA ARG A 147 2.09 13.12 10.47
C ARG A 147 1.66 12.35 11.72
N ILE A 148 0.61 12.84 12.34
CA ILE A 148 -0.10 12.20 13.45
C ILE A 148 -1.44 11.66 12.94
N VAL A 149 -1.83 10.46 13.39
CA VAL A 149 -3.16 9.90 13.12
C VAL A 149 -3.75 9.27 14.37
N TYR A 150 -4.98 9.67 14.68
CA TYR A 150 -5.78 9.14 15.76
C TYR A 150 -6.60 7.95 15.27
N LEU A 151 -6.50 6.82 15.99
CA LEU A 151 -7.13 5.57 15.58
C LEU A 151 -8.58 5.46 16.01
N HIS A 152 -8.98 6.15 17.08
CA HIS A 152 -10.36 6.22 17.51
C HIS A 152 -11.09 7.32 16.76
N ASP A 153 -12.34 7.02 16.39
CA ASP A 153 -13.25 7.98 15.78
C ASP A 153 -14.06 8.71 16.87
#